data_AF-X1LUC4-F1
#
_entry.id   AF-X1LUC4-F1
#
_cell.length_a   1.000
_cell.length_b   1.000
_cell.length_c   1.000
_cell.angle_alpha   90.00
_cell.angle_beta   90.00
_cell.angle_gamma   90.00
#
_symmetry.space_group_name_H-M   'P 1'
#
loop_
_entity.id
_entity.type
_entity.pdbx_description
1 polymer ?
#
loop_
_entity_poly.entity_id
_entity_poly.type
_entity_poly.pdbx_seq_one_letter_code
_entity_poly.pdbx_strand_id
1 'polypeptide(L)'
;IIFEMGHHSIAEHAVFNFDIIGISRRAVEELEKFRLCSYTEKSQRYVTLKGDYVIPEELKATGLINEYIDMIKAQNNFYKNLFKKIRDYNLKKSPDLAKNRRTRKLSENLAKEDARYILSMATQTQLGTTINARNLELMMRRFASHNLKEINVLGKKFYRLVKKIAPSIILFYKANDYDQKTYRELQEYAAQHIRISGDQGIRNDDVELVDYSQGGDDKILASILFRVKKIDYSECVRLVKKMSKKEKINFFKKSCQYMELYDVALREFECANLTYSLKVSAA
;
A
#
# COMPACT_ATOMS: atom_id res chain seq x y z
N ILE A 1 -24.46 -22.71 -8.57
CA ILE A 1 -24.60 -22.35 -10.00
C ILE A 1 -23.59 -21.26 -10.42
N ILE A 2 -23.79 -19.96 -10.14
CA ILE A 2 -22.91 -18.88 -10.66
C ILE A 2 -21.42 -19.04 -10.25
N PHE A 3 -21.16 -19.35 -8.98
CA PHE A 3 -19.80 -19.49 -8.47
C PHE A 3 -19.15 -20.84 -8.79
N GLU A 4 -19.93 -21.91 -8.89
CA GLU A 4 -19.46 -23.24 -9.32
C GLU A 4 -19.07 -23.25 -10.81
N MET A 5 -19.64 -22.34 -11.60
CA MET A 5 -19.27 -22.12 -13.01
C MET A 5 -18.12 -21.11 -13.17
N GLY A 6 -17.53 -20.61 -12.07
CA GLY A 6 -16.37 -19.70 -12.09
C GLY A 6 -16.68 -18.24 -12.44
N HIS A 7 -17.96 -17.84 -12.48
CA HIS A 7 -18.37 -16.47 -12.83
C HIS A 7 -18.28 -15.48 -11.65
N HIS A 8 -17.10 -15.38 -11.03
CA HIS A 8 -16.87 -14.51 -9.86
C HIS A 8 -16.96 -13.00 -10.19
N SER A 9 -16.84 -12.61 -11.46
CA SER A 9 -16.90 -11.20 -11.87
C SER A 9 -18.27 -10.55 -11.60
N ILE A 10 -19.35 -11.33 -11.54
CA ILE A 10 -20.69 -10.82 -11.23
C ILE A 10 -20.71 -10.15 -9.85
N ALA A 11 -19.92 -10.66 -8.90
CA ALA A 11 -19.81 -10.11 -7.57
C ALA A 11 -19.15 -8.71 -7.55
N GLU A 12 -18.43 -8.31 -8.60
CA GLU A 12 -17.77 -7.00 -8.66
C GLU A 12 -18.76 -5.83 -8.82
N HIS A 13 -19.98 -6.09 -9.28
CA HIS A 13 -21.02 -5.08 -9.40
C HIS A 13 -21.66 -4.67 -8.07
N ALA A 14 -21.55 -5.53 -7.05
CA ALA A 14 -22.00 -5.20 -5.70
C ALA A 14 -20.86 -4.48 -4.96
N VAL A 15 -21.08 -3.22 -4.58
CA VAL A 15 -20.08 -2.36 -3.94
C VAL A 15 -20.54 -1.94 -2.55
N PHE A 16 -19.64 -2.05 -1.58
CA PHE A 16 -19.89 -1.69 -0.19
C PHE A 16 -18.99 -0.55 0.23
N ASN A 17 -19.54 0.36 1.04
CA ASN A 17 -18.82 1.47 1.63
C ASN A 17 -18.81 1.29 3.14
N PHE A 18 -17.63 1.38 3.75
CA PHE A 18 -17.46 1.23 5.19
C PHE A 18 -16.75 2.45 5.75
N ASP A 19 -17.21 2.90 6.92
CA ASP A 19 -16.40 3.71 7.83
C ASP A 19 -15.85 2.78 8.92
N ILE A 20 -14.52 2.72 9.02
CA ILE A 20 -13.81 1.82 9.93
C ILE A 20 -13.12 2.70 10.96
N ILE A 21 -13.58 2.58 12.20
CA ILE A 21 -13.07 3.35 13.34
C ILE A 21 -12.54 2.41 14.41
N GLY A 22 -11.57 2.87 15.18
CA GLY A 22 -11.14 2.14 16.38
C GLY A 22 -10.22 0.96 16.10
N ILE A 23 -9.47 1.01 14.99
CA ILE A 23 -8.47 -0.01 14.66
C ILE A 23 -7.06 0.57 14.76
N SER A 24 -6.08 -0.30 15.01
CA SER A 24 -4.68 0.06 15.09
C SER A 24 -4.11 0.41 13.72
N ARG A 25 -3.05 1.21 13.70
CA ARG A 25 -2.24 1.41 12.48
C ARG A 25 -1.75 0.08 11.93
N ARG A 26 -1.35 -0.88 12.79
CA ARG A 26 -0.93 -2.23 12.34
C ARG A 26 -2.02 -2.92 11.53
N ALA A 27 -3.28 -2.80 11.97
CA ALA A 27 -4.40 -3.41 11.28
C ALA A 27 -4.71 -2.73 9.94
N VAL A 28 -4.52 -1.41 9.84
CA VAL A 28 -4.65 -0.69 8.57
C VAL A 28 -3.62 -1.16 7.55
N GLU A 29 -2.36 -1.39 7.94
CA GLU A 29 -1.36 -1.92 7.00
C GLU A 29 -1.77 -3.26 6.38
N GLU A 30 -2.48 -4.11 7.13
CA GLU A 30 -3.02 -5.36 6.58
C GLU A 30 -4.26 -5.14 5.69
N LEU A 31 -5.08 -4.15 6.03
CA LEU A 31 -6.26 -3.79 5.26
C LEU A 31 -5.91 -3.16 3.91
N GLU A 32 -4.90 -2.28 3.86
CA GLU A 32 -4.53 -1.55 2.64
C GLU A 32 -3.68 -2.38 1.66
N LYS A 33 -3.26 -3.60 2.04
CA LYS A 33 -2.65 -4.57 1.10
C LYS A 33 -3.58 -4.96 -0.06
N PHE A 34 -4.89 -4.75 0.07
CA PHE A 34 -5.87 -5.07 -0.97
C PHE A 34 -5.98 -3.92 -1.97
N ARG A 35 -5.25 -4.04 -3.07
CA ARG A 35 -5.04 -2.99 -4.10
C ARG A 35 -6.29 -2.63 -4.92
N LEU A 36 -7.25 -3.54 -5.06
CA LEU A 36 -8.47 -3.31 -5.84
C LEU A 36 -9.62 -2.78 -4.96
N CYS A 37 -9.29 -1.80 -4.14
CA CYS A 37 -10.18 -1.12 -3.21
C CYS A 37 -9.83 0.37 -3.20
N SER A 38 -10.72 1.20 -2.67
CA SER A 38 -10.43 2.61 -2.43
C SER A 38 -10.39 2.88 -0.93
N TYR A 39 -9.40 3.68 -0.49
CA TYR A 39 -9.21 4.01 0.92
C TYR A 39 -9.11 5.52 1.10
N THR A 40 -9.62 6.02 2.22
CA THR A 40 -9.41 7.38 2.68
C THR A 40 -9.09 7.33 4.16
N GLU A 41 -7.81 7.28 4.48
CA GLU A 41 -7.34 7.21 5.85
C GLU A 41 -7.13 8.60 6.47
N LYS A 42 -7.44 8.69 7.77
CA LYS A 42 -7.05 9.82 8.60
C LYS A 42 -5.53 9.96 8.71
N SER A 43 -4.98 10.94 8.00
CA SER A 43 -3.55 11.24 8.01
C SER A 43 -3.03 11.72 9.38
N GLN A 44 -2.00 11.04 9.89
CA GLN A 44 -1.23 11.47 11.07
C GLN A 44 -0.44 12.78 10.83
N ARG A 45 -0.24 13.16 9.57
CA ARG A 45 0.47 14.40 9.17
C ARG A 45 -0.37 15.64 9.43
N TYR A 46 -1.69 15.50 9.27
CA TYR A 46 -2.63 16.62 9.33
C TYR A 46 -3.42 16.65 10.64
N VAL A 47 -3.69 15.50 11.23
CA VAL A 47 -4.51 15.42 12.45
C VAL A 47 -3.66 15.39 13.71
N THR A 48 -4.11 16.14 14.72
CA THR A 48 -3.55 16.04 16.07
C THR A 48 -4.01 14.75 16.72
N LEU A 49 -3.05 13.90 17.07
CA LEU A 49 -3.31 12.63 17.76
C LEU A 49 -3.65 12.88 19.22
N LYS A 50 -4.71 12.23 19.71
CA LYS A 50 -5.14 12.31 21.10
C LYS A 50 -4.40 11.35 22.03
N GLY A 51 -3.70 10.37 21.44
CA GLY A 51 -3.04 9.28 22.17
C GLY A 51 -3.95 8.07 22.37
N ASP A 52 -4.99 7.91 21.53
CA ASP A 52 -5.82 6.71 21.49
C ASP A 52 -5.01 5.53 20.93
N TYR A 53 -5.17 4.33 21.49
CA TYR A 53 -4.45 3.13 21.08
C TYR A 53 -5.31 1.88 21.25
N VAL A 54 -4.94 0.84 20.51
CA VAL A 54 -5.50 -0.51 20.64
C VAL A 54 -4.60 -1.35 21.54
N ILE A 55 -5.21 -2.15 22.41
CA ILE A 55 -4.53 -3.20 23.18
C ILE A 55 -4.75 -4.52 22.42
N PRO A 56 -3.68 -5.14 21.88
CA PRO A 56 -3.78 -6.45 21.26
C PRO A 56 -4.34 -7.49 22.24
N GLU A 57 -5.27 -8.32 21.75
CA GLU A 57 -5.89 -9.38 22.56
C GLU A 57 -4.85 -10.40 23.04
N GLU A 58 -3.80 -10.59 22.25
CA GLU A 58 -2.66 -11.48 22.49
C GLU A 58 -1.90 -11.11 23.78
N LEU A 59 -1.91 -9.83 24.19
CA LEU A 59 -1.24 -9.39 25.41
C LEU A 59 -2.01 -9.75 26.69
N LYS A 60 -3.29 -10.11 26.60
CA LYS A 60 -4.09 -10.39 27.80
C LYS A 60 -3.56 -11.56 28.63
N ALA A 61 -2.89 -12.52 27.98
CA ALA A 61 -2.34 -13.69 28.63
C ALA A 61 -0.90 -13.50 29.15
N THR A 62 -0.25 -12.37 28.88
CA THR A 62 1.18 -12.19 29.18
C THR A 62 1.46 -11.59 30.56
N GLY A 63 0.47 -10.93 31.17
CA GLY A 63 0.65 -10.13 32.39
C GLY A 63 1.30 -8.76 32.17
N LEU A 64 1.72 -8.43 30.94
CA LEU A 64 2.48 -7.21 30.62
C LEU A 64 1.60 -6.04 30.13
N ILE A 65 0.28 -6.12 30.33
CA ILE A 65 -0.65 -5.08 29.84
C ILE A 65 -0.31 -3.71 30.39
N ASN A 66 0.02 -3.61 31.68
CA ASN A 66 0.33 -2.32 32.31
C ASN A 66 1.63 -1.72 31.75
N GLU A 67 2.67 -2.52 31.60
CA GLU A 67 3.95 -2.09 31.01
C GLU A 67 3.80 -1.64 29.57
N TYR A 68 2.99 -2.37 28.79
CA TYR A 68 2.61 -1.97 27.44
C TYR A 68 1.91 -0.61 27.44
N ILE A 69 0.90 -0.42 28.30
CA ILE A 69 0.17 0.85 28.41
C ILE A 69 1.12 1.99 28.79
N ASP A 70 2.02 1.77 29.75
CA ASP A 70 2.97 2.77 30.21
C ASP A 70 3.97 3.15 29.12
N MET A 71 4.44 2.18 28.33
CA MET A 71 5.28 2.43 27.16
C MET A 71 4.53 3.28 26.11
N ILE A 72 3.28 2.93 25.78
CA ILE A 72 2.47 3.69 24.83
C ILE A 72 2.24 5.12 25.33
N LYS A 73 1.99 5.31 26.63
CA LYS A 73 1.88 6.65 27.23
C LYS A 73 3.19 7.43 27.13
N ALA A 74 4.33 6.77 27.41
CA ALA A 74 5.65 7.39 27.29
C ALA A 74 5.93 7.84 25.85
N GLN A 75 5.67 6.99 24.85
CA GLN A 75 5.79 7.33 23.43
C GLN A 75 4.89 8.50 23.04
N ASN A 76 3.62 8.48 23.45
CA ASN A 76 2.67 9.58 23.17
C ASN A 76 3.08 10.91 23.82
N ASN A 77 3.62 10.87 25.04
CA ASN A 77 4.15 12.06 25.71
C ASN A 77 5.41 12.56 25.02
N PHE A 78 6.30 11.66 24.60
CA PHE A 78 7.51 12.04 23.88
C PHE A 78 7.20 12.61 22.49
N TYR A 79 6.20 12.07 21.78
CA TYR A 79 5.66 12.64 20.54
C TYR A 79 5.25 14.11 20.73
N LYS A 80 4.48 14.45 21.79
CA LYS A 80 4.07 15.83 22.07
C LYS A 80 5.27 16.75 22.28
N ASN A 81 6.30 16.26 22.98
CA ASN A 81 7.53 17.00 23.24
C ASN A 81 8.35 17.20 21.95
N LEU A 82 8.51 16.16 21.14
CA LEU A 82 9.19 16.21 19.83
C LEU A 82 8.48 17.19 18.90
N PHE A 83 7.16 17.07 18.76
CA PHE A 83 6.35 17.98 17.94
C PHE A 83 6.61 19.45 18.31
N LYS A 84 6.57 19.79 19.62
CA LYS A 84 6.84 21.16 20.07
C LYS A 84 8.26 21.60 19.70
N LYS A 85 9.27 20.78 19.99
CA LYS A 85 10.68 21.12 19.71
C LYS A 85 10.95 21.28 18.20
N ILE A 86 10.44 20.37 17.37
CA ILE A 86 10.63 20.39 15.92
C ILE A 86 9.91 21.59 15.31
N ARG A 87 8.68 21.87 15.73
CA ARG A 87 7.93 23.05 15.28
C ARG A 87 8.69 24.34 15.61
N ASP A 88 9.17 24.48 16.84
CA ASP A 88 9.89 25.66 17.28
C ASP A 88 11.24 25.80 16.54
N TYR A 89 11.93 24.69 16.25
CA TYR A 89 13.12 24.67 15.40
C TYR A 89 12.82 25.10 13.96
N ASN A 90 11.76 24.58 13.34
CA ASN A 90 11.34 24.93 11.98
C ASN A 90 11.01 26.43 11.87
N LEU A 91 10.34 27.00 12.87
CA LEU A 91 10.04 28.43 12.93
C LEU A 91 11.31 29.30 13.09
N LYS A 92 12.32 28.84 13.84
CA LYS A 92 13.61 29.54 13.95
C LYS A 92 14.41 29.47 12.65
N LYS A 93 14.46 28.30 12.01
CA LYS A 93 15.17 28.07 10.74
C LYS A 93 14.52 28.83 9.58
N SER A 94 13.20 28.98 9.60
CA SER A 94 12.45 29.67 8.56
C SER A 94 11.34 30.52 9.18
N PRO A 95 11.64 31.76 9.62
CA PRO A 95 10.67 32.67 10.23
C PRO A 95 9.45 32.96 9.32
N ASP A 96 9.62 32.81 8.02
CA ASP A 96 8.57 32.89 7.00
C ASP A 96 7.39 31.94 7.26
N LEU A 97 7.66 30.82 7.95
CA LEU A 97 6.64 29.88 8.37
C LEU A 97 5.68 30.45 9.43
N ALA A 98 6.01 31.58 10.06
CA ALA A 98 5.14 32.28 11.01
C ALA A 98 4.26 33.36 10.37
N LYS A 99 4.51 33.74 9.11
CA LYS A 99 3.92 34.93 8.46
C LYS A 99 2.39 34.91 8.36
N ASN A 100 1.79 33.76 8.04
CA ASN A 100 0.33 33.66 7.88
C ASN A 100 -0.21 32.29 8.29
N ARG A 101 -1.54 32.15 8.31
CA ARG A 101 -2.22 30.92 8.72
C ARG A 101 -1.80 29.69 7.91
N ARG A 102 -1.58 29.85 6.60
CA ARG A 102 -1.20 28.75 5.70
C ARG A 102 0.21 28.26 6.02
N THR A 103 1.16 29.18 6.19
CA THR A 103 2.56 28.83 6.47
C THR A 103 2.74 28.28 7.88
N ARG A 104 1.96 28.74 8.86
CA ARG A 104 1.92 28.13 10.20
C ARG A 104 1.41 26.70 10.18
N LYS A 105 0.32 26.44 9.46
CA LYS A 105 -0.23 25.09 9.28
C LYS A 105 0.77 24.17 8.59
N LEU A 106 1.53 24.68 7.62
CA LEU A 106 2.62 23.93 6.99
C LEU A 106 3.70 23.54 8.01
N SER A 107 4.16 24.48 8.85
CA SER A 107 5.12 24.20 9.93
C SER A 107 4.62 23.13 10.90
N GLU A 108 3.34 23.20 11.30
CA GLU A 108 2.73 22.18 12.15
C GLU A 108 2.69 20.81 11.48
N ASN A 109 2.33 20.74 10.19
CA ASN A 109 2.29 19.48 9.47
C ASN A 109 3.69 18.86 9.30
N LEU A 110 4.72 19.68 9.05
CA LEU A 110 6.11 19.22 9.00
C LEU A 110 6.56 18.69 10.37
N ALA A 111 6.25 19.39 11.45
CA ALA A 111 6.60 18.92 12.79
C ALA A 111 5.86 17.62 13.17
N LYS A 112 4.61 17.44 12.72
CA LYS A 112 3.86 16.17 12.90
C LYS A 112 4.49 15.03 12.10
N GLU A 113 4.89 15.30 10.85
CA GLU A 113 5.56 14.35 9.96
C GLU A 113 6.84 13.76 10.55
N ASP A 114 7.64 14.59 11.22
CA ASP A 114 8.89 14.15 11.82
C ASP A 114 8.66 13.55 13.21
N ALA A 115 7.77 14.12 14.01
CA ALA A 115 7.51 13.63 15.37
C ALA A 115 6.86 12.23 15.36
N ARG A 116 6.07 11.88 14.34
CA ARG A 116 5.31 10.61 14.31
C ARG A 116 6.17 9.35 14.29
N TYR A 117 7.47 9.45 14.00
CA TYR A 117 8.39 8.30 14.00
C TYR A 117 8.47 7.58 15.36
N ILE A 118 8.10 8.23 16.46
CA ILE A 118 8.06 7.62 17.80
C ILE A 118 6.76 6.84 18.07
N LEU A 119 5.72 7.03 17.25
CA LEU A 119 4.40 6.47 17.54
C LEU A 119 4.38 4.96 17.32
N SER A 120 3.67 4.28 18.22
CA SER A 120 3.43 2.83 18.08
C SER A 120 2.44 2.52 16.96
N MET A 121 2.62 1.36 16.34
CA MET A 121 1.63 0.77 15.42
C MET A 121 0.30 0.44 16.09
N ALA A 122 0.24 0.49 17.43
CA ALA A 122 -0.98 0.42 18.20
C ALA A 122 -1.85 1.68 18.15
N THR A 123 -1.29 2.81 17.68
CA THR A 123 -2.02 4.09 17.58
C THR A 123 -3.32 3.86 16.82
N GLN A 124 -4.43 4.29 17.43
CA GLN A 124 -5.75 4.11 16.84
C GLN A 124 -5.93 5.08 15.66
N THR A 125 -6.53 4.58 14.59
CA THR A 125 -6.84 5.34 13.38
C THR A 125 -8.28 5.06 12.92
N GLN A 126 -8.64 5.70 11.83
CA GLN A 126 -9.90 5.47 11.12
C GLN A 126 -9.69 5.65 9.62
N LEU A 127 -10.49 4.95 8.83
CA LEU A 127 -10.52 5.13 7.38
C LEU A 127 -11.90 4.85 6.81
N GLY A 128 -12.22 5.55 5.72
CA GLY A 128 -13.29 5.18 4.82
C GLY A 128 -12.77 4.22 3.76
N THR A 129 -13.56 3.22 3.36
CA THR A 129 -13.21 2.34 2.25
C THR A 129 -14.39 1.95 1.38
N THR A 130 -14.14 1.83 0.08
CA THR A 130 -15.07 1.33 -0.93
C THR A 130 -14.52 0.05 -1.54
N ILE A 131 -15.27 -1.04 -1.46
CA ILE A 131 -14.82 -2.39 -1.82
C ILE A 131 -15.94 -3.14 -2.55
N ASN A 132 -15.64 -3.75 -3.70
CA ASN A 132 -16.58 -4.64 -4.37
C ASN A 132 -16.68 -6.01 -3.69
N ALA A 133 -17.76 -6.76 -3.90
CA ALA A 133 -18.02 -7.98 -3.14
C ALA A 133 -16.96 -9.08 -3.39
N ARG A 134 -16.38 -9.15 -4.59
CA ARG A 134 -15.31 -10.12 -4.92
C ARG A 134 -14.05 -9.86 -4.09
N ASN A 135 -13.60 -8.61 -4.04
CA ASN A 135 -12.45 -8.21 -3.22
C ASN A 135 -12.76 -8.28 -1.73
N LEU A 136 -14.00 -7.98 -1.34
CA LEU A 136 -14.43 -8.07 0.05
C LEU A 136 -14.47 -9.52 0.54
N GLU A 137 -14.94 -10.46 -0.27
CA GLU A 137 -14.87 -11.89 0.04
C GLU A 137 -13.42 -12.35 0.22
N LEU A 138 -12.54 -11.99 -0.72
CA LEU A 138 -11.10 -12.27 -0.64
C LEU A 138 -10.49 -11.69 0.65
N MET A 139 -10.87 -10.47 1.02
CA MET A 139 -10.43 -9.80 2.24
C MET A 139 -10.91 -10.54 3.49
N MET A 140 -12.20 -10.86 3.59
CA MET A 140 -12.75 -11.60 4.73
C MET A 140 -12.09 -12.97 4.89
N ARG A 141 -11.86 -13.68 3.77
CA ARG A 141 -11.19 -14.98 3.71
C ARG A 141 -9.78 -14.92 4.30
N ARG A 142 -8.98 -13.95 3.84
CA ARG A 142 -7.62 -13.72 4.36
C ARG A 142 -7.62 -13.23 5.79
N PHE A 143 -8.58 -12.39 6.18
CA PHE A 143 -8.70 -11.91 7.55
C PHE A 143 -9.04 -13.02 8.53
N ALA A 144 -9.90 -13.98 8.13
CA ALA A 144 -10.20 -15.17 8.92
C ALA A 144 -9.00 -16.13 9.04
N SER A 145 -8.08 -16.09 8.07
CA SER A 145 -6.84 -16.87 8.03
C SER A 145 -5.66 -16.17 8.72
N HIS A 146 -5.82 -14.93 9.17
CA HIS A 146 -4.73 -14.10 9.69
C HIS A 146 -4.37 -14.48 11.14
N ASN A 147 -3.11 -14.28 11.55
CA ASN A 147 -2.65 -14.56 12.92
C ASN A 147 -3.09 -13.50 13.94
N LEU A 148 -3.11 -12.21 13.55
CA LEU A 148 -3.57 -11.11 14.40
C LEU A 148 -5.07 -11.20 14.70
N LYS A 149 -5.42 -11.18 15.98
CA LYS A 149 -6.80 -11.26 16.45
C LYS A 149 -7.63 -10.05 16.03
N GLU A 150 -7.03 -8.87 16.00
CA GLU A 150 -7.69 -7.64 15.57
C GLU A 150 -8.23 -7.76 14.12
N ILE A 151 -7.41 -8.30 13.21
CA ILE A 151 -7.79 -8.56 11.82
C ILE A 151 -8.92 -9.57 11.71
N ASN A 152 -8.85 -10.66 12.49
CA ASN A 152 -9.92 -11.65 12.56
C ASN A 152 -11.25 -11.02 13.02
N VAL A 153 -11.20 -10.15 14.03
CA VAL A 153 -12.39 -9.44 14.54
C VAL A 153 -12.95 -8.48 13.49
N LEU A 154 -12.09 -7.77 12.77
CA LEU A 154 -12.49 -6.88 11.67
C LEU A 154 -13.19 -7.66 10.54
N GLY A 155 -12.62 -8.78 10.09
CA GLY A 155 -13.25 -9.64 9.07
C GLY A 155 -14.63 -10.16 9.51
N LYS A 156 -14.77 -10.57 10.77
CA LYS A 156 -16.06 -10.98 11.34
C LYS A 156 -17.07 -9.81 11.43
N LYS A 157 -16.62 -8.57 11.66
CA LYS A 157 -17.50 -7.38 11.63
C LYS A 157 -18.00 -7.12 10.21
N PHE A 158 -17.12 -7.14 9.21
CA PHE A 158 -17.53 -7.00 7.81
C PHE A 158 -18.56 -8.05 7.41
N TYR A 159 -18.27 -9.33 7.68
CA TYR A 159 -19.18 -10.42 7.33
C TYR A 159 -20.57 -10.22 7.95
N ARG A 160 -20.64 -9.83 9.24
CA ARG A 160 -21.91 -9.59 9.93
C ARG A 160 -22.72 -8.44 9.32
N LEU A 161 -22.06 -7.41 8.80
CA LEU A 161 -22.72 -6.29 8.13
C LEU A 161 -23.22 -6.70 6.74
N VAL A 162 -22.37 -7.34 5.94
CA VAL A 162 -22.70 -7.69 4.55
C VAL A 162 -23.68 -8.84 4.44
N LYS A 163 -23.58 -9.87 5.30
CA LYS A 163 -24.52 -11.01 5.28
C LYS A 163 -25.98 -10.58 5.40
N LYS A 164 -26.26 -9.46 6.09
CA LYS A 164 -27.62 -8.93 6.23
C LYS A 164 -28.18 -8.35 4.93
N ILE A 165 -27.31 -7.94 4.01
CA ILE A 165 -27.66 -7.18 2.80
C ILE A 165 -27.54 -8.08 1.56
N ALA A 166 -26.44 -8.84 1.44
CA ALA A 166 -26.12 -9.65 0.27
C ALA A 166 -25.54 -11.03 0.66
N PRO A 167 -26.32 -11.90 1.34
CA PRO A 167 -25.81 -13.19 1.84
C PRO A 167 -25.38 -14.16 0.73
N SER A 168 -25.96 -14.06 -0.47
CA SER A 168 -25.69 -14.96 -1.59
C SER A 168 -24.41 -14.66 -2.37
N ILE A 169 -23.81 -13.48 -2.16
CA ILE A 169 -22.62 -13.03 -2.91
C ILE A 169 -21.31 -13.32 -2.15
N ILE A 170 -21.39 -13.54 -0.83
CA ILE A 170 -20.23 -13.81 0.04
C ILE A 170 -20.29 -15.27 0.52
N LEU A 171 -19.64 -16.16 -0.21
CA LEU A 171 -19.63 -17.61 0.04
C LEU A 171 -18.32 -18.07 0.70
N PHE A 172 -17.17 -17.60 0.19
CA PHE A 172 -15.84 -18.10 0.55
C PHE A 172 -15.11 -17.19 1.54
N TYR A 173 -15.78 -16.77 2.62
CA TYR A 173 -15.25 -15.81 3.59
C TYR A 173 -14.52 -16.45 4.79
N LYS A 174 -14.55 -17.78 4.91
CA LYS A 174 -13.95 -18.51 6.04
C LYS A 174 -12.45 -18.74 5.83
N ALA A 175 -11.74 -19.02 6.91
CA ALA A 175 -10.33 -19.40 6.86
C ALA A 175 -10.14 -20.63 5.96
N ASN A 176 -8.97 -20.73 5.33
CA ASN A 176 -8.58 -21.88 4.52
C ASN A 176 -7.09 -22.15 4.63
N ASP A 177 -6.71 -23.38 4.30
CA ASP A 177 -5.33 -23.85 4.40
C ASP A 177 -4.37 -23.07 3.50
N TYR A 178 -4.78 -22.69 2.29
CA TYR A 178 -3.92 -21.95 1.38
C TYR A 178 -3.45 -20.62 1.98
N ASP A 179 -4.39 -19.80 2.48
CA ASP A 179 -4.02 -18.52 3.09
C ASP A 179 -3.31 -18.69 4.44
N GLN A 180 -3.60 -19.74 5.20
CA GLN A 180 -3.02 -19.97 6.54
C GLN A 180 -1.61 -20.58 6.50
N LYS A 181 -1.36 -21.48 5.55
CA LYS A 181 -0.20 -22.38 5.58
C LYS A 181 0.86 -22.02 4.56
N THR A 182 0.47 -21.57 3.36
CA THR A 182 1.40 -21.44 2.23
C THR A 182 2.64 -20.60 2.54
N TYR A 183 2.50 -19.37 3.06
CA TYR A 183 3.68 -18.55 3.35
C TYR A 183 4.55 -19.10 4.47
N ARG A 184 3.94 -19.65 5.53
CA ARG A 184 4.68 -20.26 6.65
C ARG A 184 5.48 -21.47 6.17
N GLU A 185 4.85 -22.38 5.43
CA GLU A 185 5.50 -23.59 4.93
C GLU A 185 6.56 -23.26 3.86
N LEU A 186 6.36 -22.23 3.05
CA LEU A 186 7.40 -21.72 2.14
C LEU A 186 8.59 -21.13 2.90
N GLN A 187 8.37 -20.43 4.02
CA GLN A 187 9.45 -19.92 4.87
C GLN A 187 10.23 -21.07 5.52
N GLU A 188 9.55 -22.07 6.05
CA GLU A 188 10.17 -23.28 6.61
C GLU A 188 10.98 -24.03 5.55
N TYR A 189 10.40 -24.22 4.36
CA TYR A 189 11.07 -24.84 3.23
C TYR A 189 12.32 -24.06 2.82
N ALA A 190 12.21 -22.74 2.67
CA ALA A 190 13.33 -21.88 2.32
C ALA A 190 14.46 -21.93 3.36
N ALA A 191 14.12 -21.87 4.65
CA ALA A 191 15.10 -21.93 5.75
C ALA A 191 15.88 -23.25 5.77
N GLN A 192 15.24 -24.36 5.38
CA GLN A 192 15.85 -25.68 5.36
C GLN A 192 16.69 -25.93 4.09
N HIS A 193 16.24 -25.43 2.93
CA HIS A 193 16.78 -25.84 1.64
C HIS A 193 17.60 -24.76 0.93
N ILE A 194 17.45 -23.49 1.30
CA ILE A 194 18.11 -22.37 0.63
C ILE A 194 19.19 -21.80 1.56
N ARG A 195 20.46 -22.08 1.25
CA ARG A 195 21.60 -21.50 1.97
C ARG A 195 21.89 -20.10 1.43
N ILE A 196 21.78 -19.10 2.29
CA ILE A 196 22.25 -17.75 1.98
C ILE A 196 23.78 -17.79 1.93
N SER A 197 24.34 -17.62 0.74
CA SER A 197 25.79 -17.65 0.53
C SER A 197 26.31 -16.21 0.48
N GLY A 198 27.23 -15.85 1.37
CA GLY A 198 27.94 -14.57 1.39
C GLY A 198 27.42 -13.57 2.44
N ASP A 199 28.34 -12.77 2.95
CA ASP A 199 28.03 -11.56 3.72
C ASP A 199 27.32 -10.58 2.79
N GLN A 200 26.00 -10.47 2.93
CA GLN A 200 25.26 -9.42 2.23
C GLN A 200 25.56 -8.11 2.93
N GLY A 201 26.77 -7.59 2.70
CA GLY A 201 27.14 -6.24 3.10
C GLY A 201 25.98 -5.32 2.74
N ILE A 202 25.51 -4.59 3.75
CA ILE A 202 24.33 -3.74 3.64
C ILE A 202 24.57 -2.78 2.47
N ARG A 203 23.98 -3.08 1.30
CA ARG A 203 24.03 -2.15 0.16
C ARG A 203 23.43 -0.83 0.63
N ASN A 204 24.19 0.25 0.58
CA ASN A 204 23.78 1.53 1.19
C ASN A 204 22.69 2.26 0.40
N ASP A 205 22.25 1.72 -0.74
CA ASP A 205 21.23 2.36 -1.57
C ASP A 205 19.82 1.98 -1.09
N ASP A 206 18.98 3.00 -0.89
CA ASP A 206 17.57 2.83 -0.51
C ASP A 206 16.71 2.27 -1.66
N VAL A 207 17.17 2.46 -2.91
CA VAL A 207 16.49 2.05 -4.15
C VAL A 207 17.50 1.53 -5.16
N GLU A 208 17.28 0.31 -5.67
CA GLU A 208 18.11 -0.30 -6.71
C GLU A 208 17.25 -0.84 -7.86
N LEU A 209 17.58 -0.51 -9.11
CA LEU A 209 16.99 -1.17 -10.28
C LEU A 209 17.65 -2.54 -10.45
N VAL A 210 16.90 -3.62 -10.18
CA VAL A 210 17.43 -4.99 -10.17
C VAL A 210 17.14 -5.76 -11.47
N ASP A 211 16.12 -5.36 -12.21
CA ASP A 211 15.79 -5.96 -13.51
C ASP A 211 15.01 -4.97 -14.39
N TYR A 212 15.12 -5.13 -15.70
CA TYR A 212 14.38 -4.33 -16.67
C TYR A 212 14.21 -5.05 -18.01
N SER A 213 13.19 -4.65 -18.75
CA SER A 213 12.99 -5.12 -20.12
C SER A 213 14.12 -4.65 -21.04
N GLN A 214 14.98 -5.57 -21.47
CA GLN A 214 16.03 -5.26 -22.45
C GLN A 214 15.41 -4.67 -23.73
N GLY A 215 15.91 -3.50 -24.15
CA GLY A 215 15.35 -2.74 -25.27
C GLY A 215 13.93 -2.21 -25.02
N GLY A 216 13.58 -1.88 -23.77
CA GLY A 216 12.26 -1.41 -23.37
C GLY A 216 11.73 -0.26 -24.24
N ASP A 217 12.57 0.75 -24.50
CA ASP A 217 12.22 1.87 -25.38
C ASP A 217 11.77 1.40 -26.78
N ASP A 218 12.48 0.43 -27.34
CA ASP A 218 12.18 -0.11 -28.67
C ASP A 218 10.86 -0.89 -28.66
N LYS A 219 10.57 -1.63 -27.59
CA LYS A 219 9.31 -2.35 -27.42
C LYS A 219 8.13 -1.40 -27.33
N ILE A 220 8.25 -0.31 -26.58
CA ILE A 220 7.20 0.71 -26.45
C ILE A 220 6.95 1.37 -27.81
N LEU A 221 8.00 1.89 -28.46
CA LEU A 221 7.87 2.56 -29.75
C LEU A 221 7.36 1.61 -30.85
N ALA A 222 7.79 0.35 -30.86
CA ALA A 222 7.29 -0.65 -31.79
C ALA A 222 5.80 -0.94 -31.56
N SER A 223 5.35 -0.97 -30.31
CA SER A 223 3.94 -1.18 -29.96
C SER A 223 3.07 0.02 -30.36
N ILE A 224 3.57 1.25 -30.17
CA ILE A 224 2.91 2.47 -30.67
C ILE A 224 2.81 2.42 -32.19
N LEU A 225 3.92 2.08 -32.86
CA LEU A 225 3.97 1.98 -34.32
C LEU A 225 3.02 0.90 -34.85
N PHE A 226 2.94 -0.25 -34.18
CA PHE A 226 2.04 -1.36 -34.51
C PHE A 226 0.59 -0.91 -34.48
N ARG A 227 0.17 -0.19 -33.42
CA ARG A 227 -1.18 0.37 -33.31
C ARG A 227 -1.54 1.31 -34.46
N VAL A 228 -0.63 2.20 -34.85
CA VAL A 228 -0.94 3.28 -35.82
C VAL A 228 -0.70 2.88 -37.28
N LYS A 229 0.19 1.93 -37.56
CA LYS A 229 0.50 1.48 -38.93
C LYS A 229 -0.17 0.16 -39.32
N LYS A 230 -0.65 -0.65 -38.37
CA LYS A 230 -1.28 -1.96 -38.62
C LYS A 230 -0.44 -2.89 -39.51
N ILE A 231 0.88 -2.78 -39.41
CA ILE A 231 1.85 -3.70 -40.03
C ILE A 231 2.27 -4.74 -38.99
N ASP A 232 2.99 -5.78 -39.41
CA ASP A 232 3.43 -6.82 -38.47
C ASP A 232 4.35 -6.26 -37.36
N TYR A 233 4.21 -6.79 -36.14
CA TYR A 233 4.98 -6.32 -34.99
C TYR A 233 6.49 -6.52 -35.15
N SER A 234 6.92 -7.62 -35.79
CA SER A 234 8.34 -7.86 -36.05
C SER A 234 8.93 -6.80 -36.98
N GLU A 235 8.14 -6.33 -37.94
CA GLU A 235 8.52 -5.24 -38.84
C GLU A 235 8.58 -3.89 -38.10
N CYS A 236 7.63 -3.62 -37.19
CA CYS A 236 7.70 -2.44 -36.32
C CYS A 236 9.01 -2.40 -35.50
N VAL A 237 9.39 -3.53 -34.89
CA VAL A 237 10.65 -3.64 -34.13
C VAL A 237 11.85 -3.39 -35.04
N ARG A 238 11.85 -3.95 -36.26
CA ARG A 238 12.94 -3.74 -37.24
C ARG A 238 13.08 -2.27 -37.62
N LEU A 239 11.97 -1.58 -37.87
CA LEU A 239 11.96 -0.16 -38.21
C LEU A 239 12.44 0.71 -37.04
N VAL A 240 11.95 0.45 -35.83
CA VAL A 240 12.35 1.20 -34.62
C VAL A 240 13.83 1.00 -34.29
N LYS A 241 14.37 -0.22 -34.44
CA LYS A 241 15.80 -0.48 -34.23
C LYS A 241 16.71 0.31 -35.18
N LYS A 242 16.23 0.63 -36.38
CA LYS A 242 16.96 1.46 -37.36
C LYS A 242 16.89 2.96 -37.07
N MET A 243 15.96 3.40 -36.22
CA MET A 243 15.85 4.81 -35.84
C MET A 243 17.04 5.25 -34.99
N SER A 244 17.54 6.44 -35.27
CA SER A 244 18.49 7.15 -34.41
C SER A 244 17.87 7.50 -33.06
N LYS A 245 18.72 7.75 -32.07
CA LYS A 245 18.29 8.21 -30.73
C LYS A 245 17.40 9.46 -30.81
N LYS A 246 17.70 10.40 -31.71
CA LYS A 246 16.93 11.64 -31.91
C LYS A 246 15.52 11.34 -32.44
N GLU A 247 15.39 10.43 -33.39
CA GLU A 247 14.09 10.00 -33.93
C GLU A 247 13.25 9.31 -32.85
N LYS A 248 13.84 8.41 -32.06
CA LYS A 248 13.17 7.75 -30.93
C LYS A 248 12.65 8.76 -29.90
N ILE A 249 13.48 9.72 -29.50
CA ILE A 249 13.07 10.79 -28.57
C ILE A 249 11.91 11.61 -29.15
N ASN A 250 11.98 11.99 -30.42
CA ASN A 250 10.90 12.74 -31.06
C ASN A 250 9.60 11.93 -31.13
N PHE A 251 9.69 10.60 -31.34
CA PHE A 251 8.53 9.72 -31.34
C PHE A 251 7.88 9.66 -29.95
N PHE A 252 8.66 9.50 -28.87
CA PHE A 252 8.15 9.58 -27.49
C PHE A 252 7.54 10.95 -27.16
N LYS A 253 8.21 12.05 -27.54
CA LYS A 253 7.65 13.39 -27.35
C LYS A 253 6.32 13.54 -28.07
N LYS A 254 6.23 13.02 -29.30
CA LYS A 254 4.99 13.04 -30.08
C LYS A 254 3.89 12.20 -29.41
N SER A 255 4.21 11.04 -28.81
CA SER A 255 3.22 10.21 -28.12
C SER A 255 2.68 10.85 -26.84
N CYS A 256 3.44 11.73 -26.18
CA CYS A 256 3.05 12.38 -24.93
C CYS A 256 2.70 13.88 -25.08
N GLN A 257 2.65 14.43 -26.29
CA GLN A 257 2.57 15.88 -26.52
C GLN A 257 1.28 16.55 -26.00
N TYR A 258 0.23 15.77 -25.75
CA TYR A 258 -1.07 16.24 -25.26
C TYR A 258 -1.39 15.72 -23.85
N MET A 259 -0.42 15.15 -23.14
CA MET A 259 -0.63 14.56 -21.83
C MET A 259 -0.78 15.65 -20.77
N GLU A 260 -1.90 15.64 -20.04
CA GLU A 260 -2.17 16.50 -18.89
C GLU A 260 -1.93 15.76 -17.57
N LEU A 261 -2.03 16.47 -16.43
CA LEU A 261 -1.79 15.93 -15.08
C LEU A 261 -2.65 14.70 -14.72
N TYR A 262 -3.83 14.57 -15.32
CA TYR A 262 -4.80 13.51 -15.04
C TYR A 262 -4.75 12.36 -16.04
N ASP A 263 -3.93 12.47 -17.10
CA ASP A 263 -3.82 11.44 -18.11
C ASP A 263 -2.83 10.36 -17.66
N VAL A 264 -3.15 9.11 -18.00
CA VAL A 264 -2.22 8.00 -17.90
C VAL A 264 -1.44 7.86 -19.20
N ALA A 265 -0.23 7.32 -19.12
CA ALA A 265 0.54 7.00 -20.32
C ALA A 265 -0.24 6.02 -21.22
N LEU A 266 0.07 6.04 -22.52
CA LEU A 266 -0.53 5.11 -23.47
C LEU A 266 -0.28 3.66 -23.03
N ARG A 267 -1.22 2.75 -23.34
CA ARG A 267 -1.14 1.34 -22.94
C ARG A 267 0.13 0.64 -23.42
N GLU A 268 0.71 1.10 -24.52
CA GLU A 268 1.96 0.59 -25.08
C GLU A 268 3.17 0.73 -24.12
N PHE A 269 3.09 1.63 -23.14
CA PHE A 269 4.11 1.73 -22.08
C PHE A 269 4.11 0.50 -21.16
N GLU A 270 3.03 -0.30 -21.10
CA GLU A 270 2.96 -1.57 -20.37
C GLU A 270 3.83 -2.67 -21.02
N CYS A 271 4.36 -2.46 -22.24
CA CYS A 271 5.24 -3.42 -22.93
C CYS A 271 6.68 -3.43 -22.41
N ALA A 272 7.01 -2.59 -21.43
CA ALA A 272 8.29 -2.58 -20.75
C ALA A 272 8.09 -2.56 -19.23
N ASN A 273 8.89 -3.36 -18.52
CA ASN A 273 8.89 -3.43 -17.07
C ASN A 273 10.22 -2.95 -16.51
N LEU A 274 10.16 -2.33 -15.33
CA LEU A 274 11.29 -1.98 -14.47
C LEU A 274 11.01 -2.60 -13.10
N THR A 275 12.00 -3.30 -12.54
CA THR A 275 11.90 -3.96 -11.24
C THR A 275 12.88 -3.32 -10.29
N TYR A 276 12.36 -2.77 -9.18
CA TYR A 276 13.17 -2.13 -8.16
C TYR A 276 13.18 -2.94 -6.87
N SER A 277 14.36 -3.03 -6.25
CA SER A 277 14.52 -3.37 -4.85
C SER A 277 14.44 -2.09 -4.03
N LEU A 278 13.64 -2.10 -2.97
CA LEU A 278 13.41 -0.94 -2.11
C LEU A 278 13.65 -1.34 -0.65
N LYS A 279 14.41 -0.53 0.07
CA LYS A 279 14.49 -0.61 1.53
C LYS A 279 13.43 0.31 2.13
N VAL A 280 12.42 -0.29 2.75
CA VAL A 280 11.33 0.46 3.38
C VAL A 280 11.46 0.30 4.89
N SER A 281 11.42 1.42 5.61
CA SER A 281 11.59 1.45 7.08
C SER A 281 10.43 0.82 7.87
N ALA A 282 9.34 0.44 7.19
CA ALA A 282 8.11 -0.07 7.79
C ALA A 282 7.60 -1.34 7.08
N ALA A 283 8.47 -2.35 6.94
CA ALA A 283 8.09 -3.68 6.44
C ALA A 283 7.70 -4.62 7.60
#